data_AF-A0A8C3WSK0-F1
#
_entry.id   AF-A0A8C3WSK0-F1
#
_cell.length_a   1.000
_cell.length_b   1.000
_cell.length_c   1.000
_cell.angle_alpha   90.00
_cell.angle_beta   90.00
_cell.angle_gamma   90.00
#
_symmetry.space_group_name_H-M   'P 1'
#
loop_
_entity.id
_entity.type
_entity.pdbx_description
1 polymer ?
#
loop_
_entity_poly.entity_id
_entity_poly.type
_entity_poly.pdbx_seq_one_letter_code
_entity_poly.pdbx_strand_id
1 'polypeptide(L)'
;MGGLKDELLKAIWHAFTALDLDHSGKVSKSQLKVLSHNLCTVLKVPHDPVALEEHFRDDDEGPVSNQGYMPYLNKFILEKIEYLLKKLTEAMGGGWQQEQFEHYKINFDDSKDGLSAWELIELIGNGQFSKGMDRQTVSMAINEVFNELILDVLKQGYMMKKGHRRKNWTERWFVLKPNIISYYVSEDLKDKKGDILLDENCCVESLPDRDGKKCLFLIKCFDKTFEISASDKKKKQEWIQAIHSTIHLLKLGSPPPHKEARQRRKELRKKLLAEHEELERQMKELQVANENKQQELETVRKKLEEAASRAAEEERKRLQTQVDLQARFSTELEREKLIRQQMEEQVAQKSSELEQYLQRVRELEDMYLKLQEALEDERQARQDEETVRKLQARLLEEESSKRAELEKWHLEQQQAIRTTEAEKQELENQRVIKEQALQEAVEQLQQLELERKQALEQYEGVKKKLELATNKTKSWKDKVAQHEGLIRLIEPGSKNPHLITNWGPAAFTQAELEEREKSWKGKKTTE
;
A
#
# COMPACT_ATOMS: atom_id res chain seq x y z
N MET A 1 63.19 -10.96 -73.82
CA MET A 1 63.77 -12.24 -74.26
C MET A 1 62.94 -13.37 -73.63
N GLY A 2 61.70 -13.56 -74.12
CA GLY A 2 60.66 -14.39 -73.48
C GLY A 2 60.55 -15.84 -73.96
N GLY A 3 61.46 -16.32 -74.81
CA GLY A 3 61.30 -17.62 -75.51
C GLY A 3 61.33 -18.84 -74.59
N LEU A 4 62.30 -18.94 -73.67
CA LEU A 4 62.47 -20.17 -72.88
C LEU A 4 61.42 -20.30 -71.76
N LYS A 5 60.99 -19.17 -71.18
CA LYS A 5 59.96 -19.08 -70.13
C LYS A 5 58.58 -19.44 -70.68
N ASP A 6 58.18 -18.86 -71.81
CA ASP A 6 56.86 -19.10 -72.40
C ASP A 6 56.75 -20.49 -73.05
N GLU A 7 57.84 -21.07 -73.58
CA GLU A 7 57.84 -22.43 -74.13
C GLU A 7 57.79 -23.52 -73.05
N LEU A 8 58.48 -23.34 -71.92
CA LEU A 8 58.43 -24.27 -70.78
C LEU A 8 57.14 -24.15 -69.97
N LEU A 9 56.63 -22.92 -69.78
CA LEU A 9 55.30 -22.71 -69.19
C LEU A 9 54.21 -23.28 -70.08
N LYS A 10 54.31 -23.11 -71.41
CA LYS A 10 53.45 -23.83 -72.35
C LYS A 10 53.60 -25.32 -72.21
N ALA A 11 54.81 -25.89 -72.06
CA ALA A 11 54.97 -27.34 -71.93
C ALA A 11 54.37 -27.93 -70.64
N ILE A 12 54.54 -27.27 -69.49
CA ILE A 12 53.97 -27.71 -68.20
C ILE A 12 52.46 -27.45 -68.15
N TRP A 13 52.01 -26.33 -68.70
CA TRP A 13 50.59 -26.02 -68.85
C TRP A 13 49.91 -26.95 -69.86
N HIS A 14 50.51 -27.24 -71.02
CA HIS A 14 50.03 -28.24 -71.98
C HIS A 14 50.06 -29.65 -71.39
N ALA A 15 51.04 -30.00 -70.54
CA ALA A 15 51.05 -31.27 -69.83
C ALA A 15 49.91 -31.35 -68.79
N PHE A 16 49.62 -30.27 -68.07
CA PHE A 16 48.47 -30.20 -67.17
C PHE A 16 47.14 -30.26 -67.95
N THR A 17 46.98 -29.46 -69.02
CA THR A 17 45.79 -29.43 -69.88
C THR A 17 45.58 -30.74 -70.65
N ALA A 18 46.64 -31.45 -71.02
CA ALA A 18 46.54 -32.77 -71.64
C ALA A 18 46.16 -33.88 -70.65
N LEU A 19 46.41 -33.67 -69.35
CA LEU A 19 45.96 -34.54 -68.27
C LEU A 19 44.56 -34.17 -67.77
N ASP A 20 44.09 -32.95 -68.04
CA ASP A 20 42.71 -32.46 -67.81
C ASP A 20 41.81 -32.77 -69.02
N LEU A 21 41.55 -34.07 -69.23
CA LEU A 21 40.80 -34.59 -70.39
C LEU A 21 39.40 -33.95 -70.54
N ASP A 22 38.79 -33.55 -69.43
CA ASP A 22 37.44 -33.00 -69.36
C ASP A 22 37.41 -31.46 -69.46
N HIS A 23 38.57 -30.80 -69.60
CA HIS A 23 38.75 -29.34 -69.65
C HIS A 23 38.12 -28.61 -68.44
N SER A 24 38.16 -29.29 -67.29
CA SER A 24 37.48 -28.90 -66.06
C SER A 24 38.32 -27.95 -65.18
N GLY A 25 39.59 -27.73 -65.55
CA GLY A 25 40.60 -27.04 -64.76
C GLY A 25 41.17 -27.87 -63.61
N LYS A 26 40.92 -29.19 -63.59
CA LYS A 26 41.28 -30.08 -62.48
C LYS A 26 41.88 -31.39 -63.00
N VAL A 27 42.97 -31.85 -62.38
CA VAL A 27 43.67 -33.09 -62.76
C VAL A 27 43.75 -34.05 -61.58
N SER A 28 43.69 -35.35 -61.85
CA SER A 28 43.75 -36.37 -60.80
C SER A 28 45.08 -36.32 -60.04
N LYS A 29 45.02 -36.49 -58.71
CA LYS A 29 46.19 -36.46 -57.82
C LYS A 29 47.27 -37.47 -58.23
N SER A 30 46.87 -38.64 -58.74
CA SER A 30 47.79 -39.69 -59.21
C SER A 30 48.57 -39.24 -60.45
N GLN A 31 47.92 -38.59 -61.41
CA GLN A 31 48.57 -38.05 -62.59
C GLN A 31 49.51 -36.88 -62.26
N LEU A 32 49.11 -36.00 -61.33
CA LEU A 32 49.97 -34.91 -60.87
C LEU A 32 51.19 -35.41 -60.11
N LYS A 33 51.06 -36.42 -59.25
CA LYS A 33 52.20 -37.08 -58.59
C LYS A 33 53.20 -37.64 -59.60
N VAL A 34 52.72 -38.28 -60.66
CA VAL A 34 53.57 -38.80 -61.75
C VAL A 34 54.24 -37.66 -62.52
N LEU A 35 53.52 -36.57 -62.80
CA LEU A 35 54.07 -35.37 -63.44
C LEU A 35 55.14 -34.69 -62.58
N SER A 36 54.90 -34.51 -61.27
CA SER A 36 55.88 -33.98 -60.30
C SER A 36 57.13 -34.86 -60.23
N HIS A 37 56.94 -36.18 -60.20
CA HIS A 37 58.03 -37.15 -60.19
C HIS A 37 58.90 -37.06 -61.46
N ASN A 38 58.25 -37.00 -62.63
CA ASN A 38 58.94 -36.87 -63.91
C ASN A 38 59.64 -35.53 -64.06
N LEU A 39 59.03 -34.42 -63.61
CA LEU A 39 59.66 -33.10 -63.58
C LEU A 39 60.88 -33.08 -62.66
N CYS A 40 60.78 -33.63 -61.45
CA CYS A 40 61.93 -33.78 -60.54
C CYS A 40 63.04 -34.64 -61.17
N THR A 41 62.68 -35.68 -61.92
CA THR A 41 63.63 -36.57 -62.58
C THR A 41 64.34 -35.88 -63.74
N VAL A 42 63.61 -35.15 -64.59
CA VAL A 42 64.16 -34.39 -65.72
C VAL A 42 65.02 -33.21 -65.23
N LEU A 43 64.58 -32.53 -64.18
CA LEU A 43 65.31 -31.40 -63.55
C LEU A 43 66.40 -31.87 -62.57
N LYS A 44 66.58 -33.19 -62.38
CA LYS A 44 67.53 -33.82 -61.45
C LYS A 44 67.46 -33.29 -60.01
N VAL A 45 66.26 -32.97 -59.55
CA VAL A 45 65.99 -32.59 -58.16
C VAL A 45 65.75 -33.88 -57.34
N PRO A 46 66.39 -34.07 -56.16
CA PRO A 46 66.19 -35.26 -55.35
C PRO A 46 64.72 -35.38 -54.90
N HIS A 47 64.04 -36.40 -55.38
CA HIS A 47 62.63 -36.67 -55.14
C HIS A 47 62.42 -37.23 -53.72
N ASP A 48 61.53 -36.62 -52.93
CA ASP A 48 61.10 -37.12 -51.61
C ASP A 48 59.63 -37.62 -51.71
N PRO A 49 59.41 -38.93 -51.94
CA PRO A 49 58.07 -39.46 -52.19
C PRO A 49 57.14 -39.32 -50.99
N VAL A 50 57.67 -39.29 -49.77
CA VAL A 50 56.88 -39.22 -48.53
C VAL A 50 56.33 -37.82 -48.33
N ALA A 51 57.16 -36.79 -48.56
CA ALA A 51 56.72 -35.39 -48.52
C ALA A 51 55.74 -35.04 -49.64
N LEU A 52 55.82 -35.72 -50.78
CA LEU A 52 54.84 -35.59 -51.87
C LEU A 52 53.53 -36.28 -51.48
N GLU A 53 53.58 -37.47 -50.89
CA GLU A 53 52.39 -38.14 -50.41
C GLU A 53 51.68 -37.39 -49.29
N GLU A 54 52.39 -36.83 -48.30
CA GLU A 54 51.80 -36.07 -47.20
C GLU A 54 51.10 -34.80 -47.67
N HIS A 55 51.64 -34.09 -48.67
CA HIS A 55 50.99 -32.91 -49.22
C HIS A 55 49.71 -33.22 -50.01
N PHE A 56 49.60 -34.45 -50.54
CA PHE A 56 48.41 -34.94 -51.20
C PHE A 56 47.54 -35.84 -50.31
N ARG A 57 47.88 -36.01 -49.02
CA ARG A 57 47.07 -36.73 -48.03
C ARG A 57 45.97 -35.81 -47.53
N ASP A 58 44.88 -35.87 -48.27
CA ASP A 58 43.49 -35.85 -47.77
C ASP A 58 43.12 -34.77 -46.75
N ASP A 59 42.71 -33.61 -47.28
CA ASP A 59 41.56 -32.85 -46.76
C ASP A 59 40.55 -32.42 -47.85
N ASP A 60 40.82 -32.68 -49.14
CA ASP A 60 39.88 -32.44 -50.23
C ASP A 60 39.72 -33.70 -51.10
N GLU A 61 38.54 -34.32 -51.02
CA GLU A 61 38.04 -35.44 -51.85
C GLU A 61 37.79 -34.98 -53.31
N GLY A 62 38.83 -34.50 -53.99
CA GLY A 62 38.69 -34.01 -55.37
C GLY A 62 40.00 -33.79 -56.14
N PRO A 63 39.91 -33.70 -57.47
CA PRO A 63 41.06 -33.40 -58.34
C PRO A 63 41.62 -32.00 -58.04
N VAL A 64 42.95 -31.88 -57.99
CA VAL A 64 43.66 -30.69 -57.48
C VAL A 64 43.69 -29.62 -58.57
N SER A 65 43.25 -28.41 -58.21
CA SER A 65 43.30 -27.25 -59.09
C SER A 65 44.71 -26.67 -59.16
N ASN A 66 45.00 -25.87 -60.18
CA ASN A 66 46.29 -25.19 -60.34
C ASN A 66 46.67 -24.31 -59.12
N GLN A 67 45.69 -23.85 -58.34
CA GLN A 67 45.90 -23.06 -57.12
C GLN A 67 46.38 -23.89 -55.92
N GLY A 68 46.11 -25.20 -55.87
CA GLY A 68 46.54 -26.07 -54.77
C GLY A 68 47.94 -26.68 -54.95
N TYR A 69 48.42 -26.78 -56.19
CA TYR A 69 49.69 -27.44 -56.51
C TYR A 69 50.93 -26.54 -56.38
N MET A 70 50.77 -25.22 -56.56
CA MET A 70 51.87 -24.24 -56.52
C MET A 70 52.41 -23.91 -55.11
N PRO A 71 51.59 -23.77 -54.04
CA PRO A 71 52.07 -23.43 -52.69
C PRO A 71 53.01 -24.48 -52.06
N TYR A 72 52.86 -25.76 -52.44
CA TYR A 72 53.72 -26.87 -52.02
C TYR A 72 55.19 -26.69 -52.42
N LEU A 73 55.40 -26.39 -53.71
CA LEU A 73 56.72 -26.17 -54.29
C LEU A 73 57.40 -24.99 -53.59
N ASN A 74 56.63 -23.95 -53.30
CA ASN A 74 57.08 -22.71 -52.73
C ASN A 74 57.54 -22.82 -51.25
N LYS A 75 56.77 -23.49 -50.39
CA LYS A 75 57.08 -23.65 -48.95
C LYS A 75 58.32 -24.51 -48.67
N PHE A 76 58.55 -25.55 -49.48
CA PHE A 76 59.67 -26.48 -49.28
C PHE A 76 61.01 -25.96 -49.84
N ILE A 77 60.95 -25.02 -50.79
CA ILE A 77 62.12 -24.42 -51.46
C ILE A 77 62.67 -23.23 -50.65
N LEU A 78 61.83 -22.46 -49.94
CA LEU A 78 62.21 -21.26 -49.16
C LEU A 78 63.35 -21.40 -48.12
N GLU A 79 63.30 -22.38 -47.24
CA GLU A 79 64.40 -22.57 -46.26
C GLU A 79 65.67 -23.16 -46.91
N LYS A 80 65.51 -23.81 -48.08
CA LYS A 80 66.65 -24.25 -48.89
C LYS A 80 67.27 -23.06 -49.63
N ILE A 81 66.48 -22.04 -49.95
CA ILE A 81 66.91 -20.79 -50.58
C ILE A 81 67.88 -20.04 -49.67
N GLU A 82 67.59 -19.86 -48.39
CA GLU A 82 68.50 -19.13 -47.48
C GLU A 82 69.91 -19.75 -47.48
N TYR A 83 69.97 -21.07 -47.32
CA TYR A 83 71.24 -21.79 -47.32
C TYR A 83 71.90 -21.83 -48.70
N LEU A 84 71.12 -21.99 -49.77
CA LEU A 84 71.61 -21.96 -51.15
C LEU A 84 72.21 -20.59 -51.49
N LEU A 85 71.52 -19.51 -51.12
CA LEU A 85 71.98 -18.14 -51.32
C LEU A 85 73.22 -17.85 -50.49
N LYS A 86 73.24 -18.28 -49.22
CA LYS A 86 74.43 -18.16 -48.37
C LYS A 86 75.63 -18.86 -48.99
N LYS A 87 75.46 -20.10 -49.46
CA LYS A 87 76.51 -20.87 -50.14
C LYS A 87 76.95 -20.24 -51.45
N LEU A 88 76.01 -19.71 -52.22
CA LEU A 88 76.28 -19.04 -53.48
C LEU A 88 77.04 -17.72 -53.28
N THR A 89 76.68 -16.93 -52.26
CA THR A 89 77.41 -15.70 -51.88
C THR A 89 78.82 -16.02 -51.37
N GLU A 90 78.98 -17.06 -50.55
CA GLU A 90 80.30 -17.55 -50.09
C GLU A 90 81.19 -17.99 -51.27
N ALA A 91 80.64 -18.76 -52.22
CA ALA A 91 81.37 -19.23 -53.40
C ALA A 91 81.76 -18.10 -54.37
N MET A 92 81.00 -17.00 -54.40
CA MET A 92 81.37 -15.77 -55.12
C MET A 92 82.43 -14.93 -54.37
N GLY A 93 82.84 -15.33 -53.16
CA GLY A 93 83.78 -14.59 -52.33
C GLY A 93 83.17 -13.37 -51.62
N GLY A 94 81.83 -13.28 -51.59
CA GLY A 94 81.07 -12.24 -50.91
C GLY A 94 80.76 -12.61 -49.45
N GLY A 95 80.48 -11.61 -48.62
CA GLY A 95 79.97 -11.80 -47.27
C GLY A 95 78.45 -11.93 -47.24
N TRP A 96 77.92 -12.91 -46.51
CA TRP A 96 76.47 -13.07 -46.30
C TRP A 96 75.90 -11.93 -45.45
N GLN A 97 74.85 -11.28 -45.93
CA GLN A 97 74.17 -10.17 -45.23
C GLN A 97 72.79 -10.62 -44.74
N GLN A 98 72.70 -11.09 -43.49
CA GLN A 98 71.47 -11.65 -42.90
C GLN A 98 70.31 -10.64 -42.89
N GLU A 99 70.59 -9.37 -42.58
CA GLU A 99 69.57 -8.32 -42.45
C GLU A 99 68.81 -8.06 -43.76
N GLN A 100 69.48 -8.19 -44.91
CA GLN A 100 68.83 -8.03 -46.23
C GLN A 100 67.90 -9.19 -46.56
N PHE A 101 68.26 -10.41 -46.15
CA PHE A 101 67.43 -11.59 -46.32
C PHE A 101 66.22 -11.59 -45.37
N GLU A 102 66.38 -11.15 -44.12
CA GLU A 102 65.27 -11.02 -43.17
C GLU A 102 64.28 -9.92 -43.57
N HIS A 103 64.76 -8.76 -44.06
CA HIS A 103 63.88 -7.71 -44.59
C HIS A 103 63.09 -8.18 -45.84
N TYR A 104 63.71 -9.03 -46.67
CA TYR A 104 63.02 -9.67 -47.79
C TYR A 104 61.98 -10.69 -47.31
N LYS A 105 62.28 -11.47 -46.27
CA LYS A 105 61.38 -12.46 -45.64
C LYS A 105 60.17 -11.83 -44.96
N ILE A 106 60.33 -10.64 -44.34
CA ILE A 106 59.24 -9.90 -43.69
C ILE A 106 58.26 -9.34 -44.72
N ASN A 107 58.75 -8.73 -45.81
CA ASN A 107 57.90 -8.24 -46.91
C ASN A 107 57.16 -9.37 -47.66
N PHE A 108 57.51 -10.61 -47.35
CA PHE A 108 57.04 -11.81 -48.00
C PHE A 108 55.97 -12.56 -47.18
N ASP A 109 56.02 -12.48 -45.85
CA ASP A 109 55.06 -13.14 -44.92
C ASP A 109 53.63 -12.57 -45.02
N ASP A 110 53.48 -11.34 -45.54
CA ASP A 110 52.17 -10.71 -45.82
C ASP A 110 51.44 -11.34 -47.03
N SER A 111 52.15 -12.07 -47.92
CA SER A 111 51.56 -12.86 -49.01
C SER A 111 51.68 -14.35 -48.69
N LYS A 112 50.57 -15.01 -48.42
CA LYS A 112 50.46 -16.37 -47.83
C LYS A 112 51.10 -17.54 -48.62
N ASP A 113 51.81 -17.31 -49.72
CA ASP A 113 52.31 -18.37 -50.60
C ASP A 113 53.81 -18.21 -50.82
N GLY A 114 54.61 -19.16 -50.31
CA GLY A 114 56.09 -19.19 -50.30
C GLY A 114 56.84 -18.75 -51.58
N LEU A 115 58.17 -18.55 -51.53
CA LEU A 115 58.92 -18.12 -52.73
C LEU A 115 58.76 -19.15 -53.83
N SER A 116 58.31 -18.71 -54.98
CA SER A 116 58.45 -19.46 -56.20
C SER A 116 59.91 -19.56 -56.62
N ALA A 117 60.23 -20.64 -57.33
CA ALA A 117 61.52 -20.78 -58.00
C ALA A 117 61.82 -19.60 -58.95
N TRP A 118 60.79 -18.87 -59.38
CA TRP A 118 60.88 -17.72 -60.26
C TRP A 118 61.25 -16.44 -59.52
N GLU A 119 60.62 -16.17 -58.37
CA GLU A 119 61.03 -15.07 -57.48
C GLU A 119 62.44 -15.30 -56.93
N LEU A 120 62.85 -16.55 -56.74
CA LEU A 120 64.24 -16.90 -56.38
C LEU A 120 65.23 -16.54 -57.51
N ILE A 121 64.90 -16.91 -58.75
CA ILE A 121 65.74 -16.60 -59.91
C ILE A 121 65.79 -15.08 -60.13
N GLU A 122 64.67 -14.39 -59.94
CA GLU A 122 64.63 -12.93 -59.94
C GLU A 122 65.44 -12.35 -58.78
N LEU A 123 65.39 -12.89 -57.56
CA LEU A 123 66.20 -12.45 -56.42
C LEU A 123 67.71 -12.58 -56.70
N ILE A 124 68.14 -13.69 -57.30
CA ILE A 124 69.52 -13.93 -57.73
C ILE A 124 69.90 -13.03 -58.92
N GLY A 125 68.95 -12.80 -59.85
CA GLY A 125 69.13 -12.04 -61.09
C GLY A 125 69.02 -10.52 -60.93
N ASN A 126 68.31 -10.03 -59.91
CA ASN A 126 68.12 -8.62 -59.57
C ASN A 126 69.39 -7.99 -58.98
N GLY A 127 70.45 -8.77 -58.82
CA GLY A 127 71.74 -8.26 -58.39
C GLY A 127 71.81 -7.92 -56.92
N GLN A 128 70.87 -8.34 -56.06
CA GLN A 128 70.95 -8.05 -54.63
C GLN A 128 72.08 -8.83 -53.94
N PHE A 129 72.22 -10.12 -54.27
CA PHE A 129 73.27 -11.00 -53.75
C PHE A 129 74.45 -11.20 -54.73
N SER A 130 74.34 -10.68 -55.96
CA SER A 130 75.32 -10.80 -57.05
C SER A 130 75.80 -9.41 -57.55
N LYS A 131 75.50 -8.33 -56.82
CA LYS A 131 75.84 -6.96 -57.23
C LYS A 131 77.34 -6.81 -57.49
N GLY A 132 77.71 -6.43 -58.72
CA GLY A 132 79.10 -6.22 -59.10
C GLY A 132 79.89 -7.50 -59.41
N MET A 133 79.25 -8.66 -59.43
CA MET A 133 79.85 -9.92 -59.89
C MET A 133 79.61 -10.09 -61.40
N ASP A 134 80.63 -10.55 -62.13
CA ASP A 134 80.50 -10.88 -63.54
C ASP A 134 79.80 -12.25 -63.73
N ARG A 135 79.25 -12.46 -64.92
CA ARG A 135 78.50 -13.68 -65.28
C ARG A 135 79.31 -14.96 -65.13
N GLN A 136 80.63 -14.90 -65.35
CA GLN A 136 81.50 -16.06 -65.25
C GLN A 136 81.72 -16.44 -63.78
N THR A 137 81.92 -15.47 -62.90
CA THR A 137 82.02 -15.68 -61.44
C THR A 137 80.74 -16.31 -60.87
N VAL A 138 79.57 -15.79 -61.27
CA VAL A 138 78.28 -16.38 -60.85
C VAL A 138 78.13 -17.82 -61.37
N SER A 139 78.51 -18.09 -62.61
CA SER A 139 78.45 -19.44 -63.18
C SER A 139 79.41 -20.42 -62.48
N MET A 140 80.60 -19.96 -62.08
CA MET A 140 81.56 -20.76 -61.33
C MET A 140 81.04 -21.08 -59.94
N ALA A 141 80.47 -20.09 -59.24
CA ALA A 141 79.86 -20.28 -57.92
C ALA A 141 78.67 -21.26 -57.96
N ILE A 142 77.79 -21.16 -58.97
CA ILE A 142 76.68 -22.11 -59.16
C ILE A 142 77.21 -23.54 -59.34
N ASN A 143 78.24 -23.71 -60.16
CA ASN A 143 78.86 -25.02 -60.38
C ASN A 143 79.53 -25.56 -59.12
N GLU A 144 80.18 -24.71 -58.32
CA GLU A 144 80.79 -25.09 -57.04
C GLU A 144 79.73 -25.57 -56.04
N VAL A 145 78.66 -24.79 -55.86
CA VAL A 145 77.52 -25.14 -55.00
C VAL A 145 76.82 -26.42 -55.47
N PHE A 146 76.64 -26.60 -56.79
CA PHE A 146 76.06 -27.82 -57.34
C PHE A 146 76.94 -29.04 -57.06
N ASN A 147 78.26 -28.91 -57.26
CA ASN A 147 79.21 -29.97 -57.01
C ASN A 147 79.24 -30.37 -55.52
N GLU A 148 79.19 -29.40 -54.60
CA GLU A 148 79.17 -29.65 -53.16
C GLU A 148 77.83 -30.26 -52.71
N LEU A 149 76.70 -29.60 -53.01
CA LEU A 149 75.39 -29.94 -52.45
C LEU A 149 74.72 -31.14 -53.12
N ILE A 150 74.98 -31.38 -54.40
CA ILE A 150 74.33 -32.45 -55.19
C ILE A 150 75.28 -33.61 -55.46
N LEU A 151 76.54 -33.34 -55.83
CA LEU A 151 77.50 -34.39 -56.22
C LEU A 151 78.45 -34.83 -55.10
N ASP A 152 78.32 -34.22 -53.91
CA ASP A 152 79.17 -34.45 -52.73
C ASP A 152 80.67 -34.29 -53.02
N VAL A 153 81.04 -33.40 -53.94
CA VAL A 153 82.43 -33.10 -54.25
C VAL A 153 82.94 -32.07 -53.25
N LEU A 154 83.83 -32.49 -52.37
CA LEU A 154 84.40 -31.66 -51.31
C LEU A 154 85.58 -30.82 -51.82
N LYS A 155 86.34 -31.33 -52.80
CA LYS A 155 87.42 -30.60 -53.47
C LYS A 155 87.73 -31.24 -54.82
N GLN A 156 88.09 -30.43 -55.81
CA GLN A 156 88.54 -30.91 -57.12
C GLN A 156 89.64 -30.04 -57.71
N GLY A 157 90.45 -30.60 -58.62
CA GLY A 157 91.57 -29.88 -59.22
C GLY A 157 92.64 -30.77 -59.84
N TYR A 158 93.45 -30.19 -60.72
CA TYR A 158 94.63 -30.84 -61.28
C TYR A 158 95.75 -30.96 -60.24
N MET A 159 96.31 -32.17 -60.14
CA MET A 159 97.52 -32.46 -59.35
C MET A 159 98.41 -33.47 -60.07
N MET A 160 99.70 -33.46 -59.75
CA MET A 160 100.67 -34.40 -60.29
C MET A 160 100.69 -35.67 -59.43
N LYS A 161 100.41 -36.82 -60.03
CA LYS A 161 100.44 -38.13 -59.35
C LYS A 161 101.69 -38.91 -59.73
N LYS A 162 102.36 -39.52 -58.77
CA LYS A 162 103.43 -40.49 -59.04
C LYS A 162 102.85 -41.86 -59.40
N GLY A 163 103.34 -42.44 -60.49
CA GLY A 163 102.98 -43.80 -60.90
C GLY A 163 103.56 -44.84 -59.93
N HIS A 164 102.77 -45.89 -59.64
CA HIS A 164 103.14 -46.94 -58.69
C HIS A 164 104.14 -47.95 -59.31
N ARG A 165 103.89 -48.40 -60.55
CA ARG A 165 104.77 -49.34 -61.28
C ARG A 165 105.93 -48.65 -62.00
N ARG A 166 105.64 -47.55 -62.70
CA ARG A 166 106.64 -46.67 -63.33
C ARG A 166 106.60 -45.36 -62.55
N LYS A 167 107.70 -44.98 -61.89
CA LYS A 167 107.81 -43.80 -61.01
C LYS A 167 107.76 -42.45 -61.78
N ASN A 168 106.97 -42.37 -62.83
CA ASN A 168 106.75 -41.16 -63.62
C ASN A 168 105.65 -40.32 -62.97
N TRP A 169 105.77 -39.00 -63.12
CA TRP A 169 104.76 -38.04 -62.68
C TRP A 169 103.82 -37.71 -63.81
N THR A 170 102.51 -37.86 -63.59
CA THR A 170 101.49 -37.52 -64.57
C THR A 170 100.44 -36.61 -63.97
N GLU A 171 100.07 -35.55 -64.67
CA GLU A 171 98.96 -34.69 -64.28
C GLU A 171 97.64 -35.45 -64.39
N ARG A 172 96.80 -35.33 -63.36
CA ARG A 172 95.48 -35.94 -63.28
C ARG A 172 94.52 -34.98 -62.61
N TRP A 173 93.26 -35.03 -63.02
CA TRP A 173 92.18 -34.34 -62.34
C TRP A 173 91.71 -35.17 -61.15
N PHE A 174 91.80 -34.62 -59.93
CA PHE A 174 91.36 -35.30 -58.72
C PHE A 174 90.01 -34.76 -58.26
N VAL A 175 89.17 -35.64 -57.74
CA VAL A 175 87.86 -35.35 -57.15
C VAL A 175 87.78 -36.04 -55.80
N LEU A 176 87.78 -35.25 -54.72
CA LEU A 176 87.59 -35.71 -53.34
C LEU A 176 86.10 -35.74 -53.01
N LYS A 177 85.64 -36.91 -52.59
CA LYS A 177 84.30 -37.18 -52.04
C LYS A 177 84.44 -37.75 -50.61
N PRO A 178 83.35 -37.84 -49.83
CA PRO A 178 83.42 -38.22 -48.41
C PRO A 178 84.18 -39.51 -48.10
N ASN A 179 84.12 -40.52 -48.97
CA ASN A 179 84.71 -41.84 -48.72
C ASN A 179 85.76 -42.23 -49.77
N ILE A 180 86.03 -41.36 -50.75
CA ILE A 180 86.82 -41.74 -51.93
C ILE A 180 87.43 -40.52 -52.61
N ILE A 181 88.66 -40.68 -53.09
CA ILE A 181 89.28 -39.74 -54.03
C ILE A 181 89.43 -40.44 -55.37
N SER A 182 88.67 -39.99 -56.35
CA SER A 182 88.77 -40.48 -57.73
C SER A 182 89.71 -39.57 -58.53
N TYR A 183 90.48 -40.14 -59.45
CA TYR A 183 91.32 -39.37 -60.35
C TYR A 183 91.13 -39.77 -61.83
N TYR A 184 91.13 -38.76 -62.69
CA TYR A 184 90.77 -38.82 -64.11
C TYR A 184 91.89 -38.23 -64.97
N VAL A 185 91.82 -38.46 -66.28
CA VAL A 185 92.74 -37.82 -67.24
C VAL A 185 92.55 -36.30 -67.23
N SER A 186 91.29 -35.86 -67.24
CA SER A 186 90.87 -34.47 -67.39
C SER A 186 89.63 -34.17 -66.55
N GLU A 187 89.30 -32.89 -66.45
CA GLU A 187 88.11 -32.36 -65.75
C GLU A 187 86.76 -32.77 -66.35
N ASP A 188 86.74 -33.37 -67.54
CA ASP A 188 85.52 -33.87 -68.21
C ASP A 188 84.96 -35.16 -67.58
N LEU A 189 85.69 -35.76 -66.63
CA LEU A 189 85.33 -36.94 -65.86
C LEU A 189 85.01 -38.20 -66.68
N LYS A 190 85.35 -38.24 -67.98
CA LYS A 190 85.06 -39.38 -68.86
C LYS A 190 86.02 -40.54 -68.63
N ASP A 191 87.32 -40.23 -68.53
CA ASP A 191 88.37 -41.23 -68.44
C ASP A 191 88.89 -41.40 -67.01
N LYS A 192 88.17 -42.20 -66.22
CA LYS A 192 88.57 -42.54 -64.85
C LYS A 192 89.81 -43.45 -64.85
N LYS A 193 90.83 -43.09 -64.06
CA LYS A 193 92.09 -43.86 -63.95
C LYS A 193 92.21 -44.65 -62.67
N GLY A 194 91.56 -44.23 -61.59
CA GLY A 194 91.48 -45.02 -60.38
C GLY A 194 90.88 -44.27 -59.21
N ASP A 195 90.84 -44.98 -58.09
CA ASP A 195 90.27 -44.52 -56.82
C ASP A 195 91.25 -44.73 -55.67
N ILE A 196 91.14 -43.85 -54.69
CA ILE A 196 91.77 -43.95 -53.38
C ILE A 196 90.61 -44.01 -52.39
N LEU A 197 90.32 -45.20 -51.87
CA LEU A 197 89.30 -45.35 -50.83
C LEU A 197 89.83 -44.74 -49.53
N LEU A 198 89.06 -43.82 -48.97
CA LEU A 198 89.38 -43.21 -47.67
C LEU A 198 88.67 -44.01 -46.58
N ASP A 199 89.43 -44.45 -45.59
CA ASP A 199 88.94 -45.09 -44.39
C ASP A 199 89.45 -44.33 -43.15
N GLU A 200 89.02 -44.77 -41.97
CA GLU A 200 89.45 -44.23 -40.68
C GLU A 200 90.96 -44.42 -40.41
N ASN A 201 91.62 -45.34 -41.10
CA ASN A 201 93.03 -45.68 -40.92
C ASN A 201 93.95 -44.91 -41.89
N CYS A 202 93.37 -44.22 -42.87
CA CYS A 202 94.11 -43.38 -43.79
C CYS A 202 94.75 -42.18 -43.07
N CYS A 203 95.92 -41.75 -43.54
CA CYS A 203 96.51 -40.50 -43.12
C CYS A 203 97.07 -39.73 -44.32
N VAL A 204 97.09 -38.40 -44.18
CA VAL A 204 97.71 -37.50 -45.15
C VAL A 204 98.89 -36.79 -44.50
N GLU A 205 100.04 -36.86 -45.14
CA GLU A 205 101.31 -36.36 -44.59
C GLU A 205 101.99 -35.42 -45.59
N SER A 206 102.52 -34.31 -45.08
CA SER A 206 103.33 -33.40 -45.88
C SER A 206 104.74 -33.97 -46.08
N LEU A 207 105.19 -34.07 -47.33
CA LEU A 207 106.54 -34.51 -47.66
C LEU A 207 107.47 -33.30 -47.98
N PRO A 208 108.78 -33.43 -47.73
CA PRO A 208 109.77 -32.46 -48.19
C PRO A 208 109.94 -32.53 -49.72
N ASP A 209 110.44 -31.45 -50.31
CA ASP A 209 110.69 -31.37 -51.75
C ASP A 209 111.81 -32.36 -52.15
N ARG A 210 111.55 -33.19 -53.17
CA ARG A 210 112.45 -34.27 -53.62
C ARG A 210 112.34 -34.49 -55.13
N ASP A 211 113.41 -34.97 -55.77
CA ASP A 211 113.45 -35.34 -57.20
C ASP A 211 112.98 -34.20 -58.13
N GLY A 212 113.30 -32.95 -57.79
CA GLY A 212 112.90 -31.76 -58.56
C GLY A 212 111.41 -31.39 -58.48
N LYS A 213 110.61 -32.10 -57.66
CA LYS A 213 109.20 -31.81 -57.40
C LYS A 213 109.03 -31.08 -56.08
N LYS A 214 108.18 -30.05 -56.10
CA LYS A 214 107.84 -29.22 -54.94
C LYS A 214 106.42 -29.49 -54.48
N CYS A 215 106.09 -29.06 -53.28
CA CYS A 215 104.73 -29.12 -52.73
C CYS A 215 104.18 -30.56 -52.70
N LEU A 216 105.03 -31.50 -52.25
CA LEU A 216 104.72 -32.92 -52.16
C LEU A 216 103.91 -33.26 -50.90
N PHE A 217 102.98 -34.20 -51.03
CA PHE A 217 102.30 -34.83 -49.92
C PHE A 217 101.98 -36.29 -50.26
N LEU A 218 101.77 -37.09 -49.22
CA LEU A 218 101.47 -38.51 -49.33
C LEU A 218 100.10 -38.80 -48.72
N ILE A 219 99.31 -39.62 -49.40
CA ILE A 219 98.13 -40.25 -48.82
C ILE A 219 98.48 -41.71 -48.56
N LYS A 220 98.51 -42.10 -47.28
CA LYS A 220 98.75 -43.48 -46.87
C LYS A 220 97.40 -44.12 -46.54
N CYS A 221 97.07 -45.17 -47.29
CA CYS A 221 95.94 -46.05 -47.06
C CYS A 221 96.43 -47.38 -46.49
N PHE A 222 95.51 -48.29 -46.14
CA PHE A 222 95.84 -49.58 -45.54
C PHE A 222 96.89 -50.40 -46.30
N ASP A 223 96.77 -50.52 -47.63
CA ASP A 223 97.63 -51.35 -48.48
C ASP A 223 98.48 -50.55 -49.49
N LYS A 224 98.23 -49.24 -49.64
CA LYS A 224 98.77 -48.42 -50.72
C LYS A 224 99.14 -47.02 -50.25
N THR A 225 100.20 -46.49 -50.84
CA THR A 225 100.65 -45.11 -50.65
C THR A 225 100.61 -44.36 -51.97
N PHE A 226 100.07 -43.14 -51.93
CA PHE A 226 99.91 -42.27 -53.10
C PHE A 226 100.70 -40.98 -52.89
N GLU A 227 101.83 -40.86 -53.60
CA GLU A 227 102.60 -39.62 -53.66
C GLU A 227 101.97 -38.65 -54.69
N ILE A 228 101.65 -37.45 -54.23
CA ILE A 228 100.99 -36.40 -55.00
C ILE A 228 101.78 -35.09 -54.84
N SER A 229 101.86 -34.30 -55.90
CA SER A 229 102.45 -32.96 -55.91
C SER A 229 101.38 -31.96 -56.36
N ALA A 230 101.16 -30.93 -55.55
CA ALA A 230 100.29 -29.80 -55.88
C ALA A 230 101.04 -28.72 -56.66
N SER A 231 100.33 -27.80 -57.31
CA SER A 231 100.94 -26.70 -58.08
C SER A 231 101.71 -25.71 -57.19
N ASP A 232 101.24 -25.48 -55.97
CA ASP A 232 101.79 -24.49 -55.05
C ASP A 232 101.56 -24.87 -53.58
N LYS A 233 102.18 -24.12 -52.66
CA LYS A 233 102.09 -24.37 -51.21
C LYS A 233 100.67 -24.18 -50.68
N LYS A 234 99.90 -23.25 -51.24
CA LYS A 234 98.52 -22.96 -50.80
C LYS A 234 97.61 -24.14 -51.13
N LYS A 235 97.58 -24.57 -52.39
CA LYS A 235 96.83 -25.75 -52.84
C LYS A 235 97.27 -27.01 -52.12
N LYS A 236 98.57 -27.21 -51.86
CA LYS A 236 99.04 -28.32 -51.01
C LYS A 236 98.34 -28.32 -49.66
N GLN A 237 98.35 -27.18 -48.95
CA GLN A 237 97.72 -27.09 -47.63
C GLN A 237 96.21 -27.28 -47.70
N GLU A 238 95.52 -26.68 -48.68
CA GLU A 238 94.07 -26.86 -48.86
C GLU A 238 93.70 -28.32 -49.13
N TRP A 239 94.46 -29.04 -49.97
CA TRP A 239 94.22 -30.45 -50.24
C TRP A 239 94.50 -31.33 -49.03
N ILE A 240 95.60 -31.11 -48.31
CA ILE A 240 95.91 -31.83 -47.07
C ILE A 240 94.80 -31.61 -46.05
N GLN A 241 94.38 -30.36 -45.85
CA GLN A 241 93.33 -30.00 -44.90
C GLN A 241 91.99 -30.66 -45.28
N ALA A 242 91.58 -30.58 -46.55
CA ALA A 242 90.33 -31.18 -47.00
C ALA A 242 90.31 -32.71 -46.82
N ILE A 243 91.42 -33.38 -47.17
CA ILE A 243 91.55 -34.84 -47.00
C ILE A 243 91.57 -35.20 -45.51
N HIS A 244 92.32 -34.46 -44.69
CA HIS A 244 92.38 -34.68 -43.24
C HIS A 244 91.01 -34.51 -42.57
N SER A 245 90.29 -33.44 -42.89
CA SER A 245 88.92 -33.21 -42.39
C SER A 245 87.97 -34.33 -42.82
N THR A 246 88.09 -34.82 -44.05
CA THR A 246 87.27 -35.93 -44.55
C THR A 246 87.53 -37.22 -43.76
N ILE A 247 88.80 -37.59 -43.55
CA ILE A 247 89.19 -38.75 -42.74
C ILE A 247 88.71 -38.57 -41.29
N HIS A 248 88.78 -37.37 -40.73
CA HIS A 248 88.29 -37.09 -39.39
C HIS A 248 86.77 -37.28 -39.26
N LEU A 249 85.99 -36.82 -40.24
CA LEU A 249 84.54 -37.05 -40.28
C LEU A 249 84.20 -38.55 -40.36
N LEU A 250 84.96 -39.32 -41.14
CA LEU A 250 84.82 -40.78 -41.20
C LEU A 250 85.06 -41.44 -39.83
N LYS A 251 86.09 -41.02 -39.09
CA LYS A 251 86.38 -41.52 -37.72
C LYS A 251 85.25 -41.25 -36.74
N LEU A 252 84.57 -40.11 -36.89
CA LEU A 252 83.43 -39.74 -36.04
C LEU A 252 82.12 -40.40 -36.48
N GLY A 253 82.08 -41.07 -37.64
CA GLY A 253 80.85 -41.55 -38.25
C GLY A 253 79.90 -40.41 -38.68
N SER A 254 80.40 -39.18 -38.76
CA SER A 254 79.59 -38.00 -39.05
C SER A 254 79.38 -37.84 -40.55
N PRO A 255 78.16 -37.50 -41.00
CA PRO A 255 77.93 -37.18 -42.39
C PRO A 255 78.63 -35.86 -42.77
N PRO A 256 78.86 -35.60 -44.07
CA PRO A 256 79.37 -34.33 -44.55
C PRO A 256 78.54 -33.13 -44.03
N PRO A 257 79.17 -31.96 -43.80
CA PRO A 257 78.51 -30.81 -43.16
C PRO A 257 77.20 -30.37 -43.81
N HIS A 258 77.07 -30.43 -45.14
CA HIS A 258 75.84 -30.07 -45.84
C HIS A 258 74.71 -31.10 -45.64
N LYS A 259 75.05 -32.38 -45.50
CA LYS A 259 74.08 -33.45 -45.16
C LYS A 259 73.66 -33.36 -43.70
N GLU A 260 74.59 -33.08 -42.79
CA GLU A 260 74.29 -32.84 -41.38
C GLU A 260 73.37 -31.64 -41.21
N ALA A 261 73.67 -30.51 -41.84
CA ALA A 261 72.82 -29.32 -41.84
C ALA A 261 71.43 -29.60 -42.42
N ARG A 262 71.32 -30.46 -43.45
CA ARG A 262 70.03 -30.92 -43.99
C ARG A 262 69.25 -31.77 -42.97
N GLN A 263 69.92 -32.67 -42.26
CA GLN A 263 69.30 -33.51 -41.23
C GLN A 263 68.79 -32.69 -40.05
N ARG A 264 69.63 -31.79 -39.49
CA ARG A 264 69.21 -30.91 -38.39
C ARG A 264 68.00 -30.05 -38.74
N ARG A 265 67.91 -29.55 -39.98
CA ARG A 265 66.72 -28.83 -40.47
C ARG A 265 65.48 -29.72 -40.56
N LYS A 266 65.62 -30.97 -41.02
CA LYS A 266 64.52 -31.93 -41.05
C LYS A 266 64.02 -32.24 -39.63
N GLU A 267 64.94 -32.42 -38.69
CA GLU A 267 64.62 -32.66 -37.27
C GLU A 267 63.94 -31.45 -36.63
N LEU A 268 64.44 -30.24 -36.87
CA LEU A 268 63.84 -29.00 -36.39
C LEU A 268 62.41 -28.85 -36.91
N ARG A 269 62.16 -29.11 -38.19
CA ARG A 269 60.80 -29.09 -38.77
C ARG A 269 59.88 -30.11 -38.12
N LYS A 270 60.37 -31.33 -37.92
CA LYS A 270 59.58 -32.37 -37.25
C LYS A 270 59.24 -31.96 -35.81
N LYS A 271 60.19 -31.32 -35.11
CA LYS A 271 59.98 -30.80 -33.77
C LYS A 271 58.93 -29.69 -33.74
N LEU A 272 59.04 -28.71 -34.64
CA LEU A 272 58.07 -27.61 -34.75
C LEU A 272 56.66 -28.11 -35.11
N LEU A 273 56.56 -29.09 -36.00
CA LEU A 273 55.27 -29.72 -36.34
C LEU A 273 54.67 -30.41 -35.12
N ALA A 274 55.47 -31.20 -34.39
CA ALA A 274 55.01 -31.87 -33.18
C ALA A 274 54.58 -30.87 -32.08
N GLU A 275 55.34 -29.79 -31.88
CA GLU A 275 54.99 -28.71 -30.95
C GLU A 275 53.66 -28.04 -31.37
N HIS A 276 53.43 -27.84 -32.68
CA HIS A 276 52.18 -27.28 -33.19
C HIS A 276 50.99 -28.22 -33.01
N GLU A 277 51.13 -29.50 -33.34
CA GLU A 277 50.10 -30.52 -33.12
C GLU A 277 49.74 -30.67 -31.64
N GLU A 278 50.73 -30.54 -30.74
CA GLU A 278 50.51 -30.57 -29.29
C GLU A 278 49.75 -29.33 -28.82
N LEU A 279 50.11 -28.14 -29.32
CA LEU A 279 49.38 -26.89 -29.07
C LEU A 279 47.93 -26.97 -29.57
N GLU A 280 47.70 -27.47 -30.79
CA GLU A 280 46.35 -27.65 -31.33
C GLU A 280 45.52 -28.62 -30.48
N ARG A 281 46.12 -29.70 -29.99
CA ARG A 281 45.47 -30.65 -29.09
C ARG A 281 45.07 -29.98 -27.78
N GLN A 282 45.98 -29.23 -27.15
CA GLN A 282 45.68 -28.49 -25.93
C GLN A 282 44.58 -27.45 -26.14
N MET A 283 44.59 -26.74 -27.28
CA MET A 283 43.54 -25.79 -27.62
C MET A 283 42.17 -26.46 -27.76
N LYS A 284 42.10 -27.62 -28.44
CA LYS A 284 40.85 -28.40 -28.56
C LYS A 284 40.34 -28.88 -27.20
N GLU A 285 41.21 -29.38 -26.34
CA GLU A 285 40.85 -29.80 -24.98
C GLU A 285 40.32 -28.64 -24.13
N LEU A 286 40.98 -27.48 -24.19
CA LEU A 286 40.53 -26.27 -23.50
C LEU A 286 39.19 -25.79 -24.04
N GLN A 287 38.97 -25.87 -25.36
CA GLN A 287 37.70 -25.48 -25.96
C GLN A 287 36.54 -26.37 -25.46
N VAL A 288 36.73 -27.69 -25.47
CA VAL A 288 35.73 -28.65 -24.95
C VAL A 288 35.47 -28.42 -23.46
N ALA A 289 36.52 -28.18 -22.66
CA ALA A 289 36.37 -27.89 -21.24
C ALA A 289 35.57 -26.59 -21.00
N ASN A 290 35.79 -25.56 -21.82
CA ASN A 290 35.07 -24.29 -21.73
C ASN A 290 33.61 -24.43 -22.16
N GLU A 291 33.32 -25.18 -23.23
CA GLU A 291 31.95 -25.49 -23.67
C GLU A 291 31.18 -26.26 -22.59
N ASN A 292 31.79 -27.28 -21.98
CA ASN A 292 31.20 -28.00 -20.85
C ASN A 292 30.93 -27.07 -19.66
N LYS A 293 31.88 -26.18 -19.35
CA LYS A 293 31.71 -25.22 -18.25
C LYS A 293 30.56 -24.25 -18.51
N GLN A 294 30.41 -23.80 -19.75
CA GLN A 294 29.32 -22.93 -20.16
C GLN A 294 27.97 -23.63 -20.03
N GLN A 295 27.87 -24.91 -20.44
CA GLN A 295 26.66 -25.71 -20.25
C GLN A 295 26.31 -25.87 -18.76
N GLU A 296 27.29 -26.13 -17.89
CA GLU A 296 27.06 -26.16 -16.44
C GLU A 296 26.48 -24.83 -15.92
N LEU A 297 27.08 -23.70 -16.31
CA LEU A 297 26.61 -22.37 -15.91
C LEU A 297 25.18 -22.09 -16.37
N GLU A 298 24.82 -22.49 -17.59
CA GLU A 298 23.46 -22.37 -18.11
C GLU A 298 22.47 -23.23 -17.33
N THR A 299 22.84 -24.48 -16.98
CA THR A 299 21.97 -25.33 -16.17
C THR A 299 21.75 -24.76 -14.77
N VAL A 300 22.79 -24.18 -14.15
CA VAL A 300 22.69 -23.51 -12.84
C VAL A 300 21.81 -22.27 -12.95
N ARG A 301 22.01 -21.45 -13.99
CA ARG A 301 21.20 -20.25 -14.25
C ARG A 301 19.71 -20.61 -14.39
N LYS A 302 19.38 -21.63 -15.18
CA LYS A 302 18.00 -22.09 -15.37
C LYS A 302 17.37 -22.57 -14.07
N LYS A 303 18.09 -23.37 -13.27
CA LYS A 303 17.61 -23.82 -11.94
C LYS A 303 17.34 -22.64 -10.99
N LEU A 304 18.20 -21.61 -11.05
CA LEU A 304 18.07 -20.41 -10.20
C LEU A 304 16.86 -19.56 -10.62
N GLU A 305 16.62 -19.43 -11.93
CA GLU A 305 15.44 -18.76 -12.49
C GLU A 305 14.14 -19.50 -12.15
N GLU A 306 14.12 -20.83 -12.29
CA GLU A 306 12.98 -21.67 -11.89
C GLU A 306 12.71 -21.60 -10.38
N ALA A 307 13.75 -21.52 -9.56
CA ALA A 307 13.61 -21.34 -8.11
C ALA A 307 13.06 -19.94 -7.78
N ALA A 308 13.55 -18.89 -8.44
CA ALA A 308 13.05 -17.52 -8.26
C ALA A 308 11.58 -17.38 -8.69
N SER A 309 11.17 -17.99 -9.82
CA SER A 309 9.77 -17.98 -10.26
C SER A 309 8.87 -18.69 -9.24
N ARG A 310 9.30 -19.84 -8.72
CA ARG A 310 8.54 -20.56 -7.68
C ARG A 310 8.39 -19.74 -6.41
N ALA A 311 9.47 -19.09 -5.96
CA ALA A 311 9.42 -18.20 -4.80
C ALA A 311 8.50 -17.00 -5.01
N ALA A 312 8.52 -16.39 -6.20
CA ALA A 312 7.64 -15.27 -6.55
C ALA A 312 6.16 -15.70 -6.61
N GLU A 313 5.86 -16.91 -7.11
CA GLU A 313 4.51 -17.47 -7.08
C GLU A 313 4.03 -17.76 -5.66
N GLU A 314 4.89 -18.31 -4.79
CA GLU A 314 4.57 -18.52 -3.38
C GLU A 314 4.29 -17.20 -2.66
N GLU A 315 5.10 -16.16 -2.90
CA GLU A 315 4.89 -14.85 -2.31
C GLU A 315 3.60 -14.19 -2.81
N ARG A 316 3.30 -14.30 -4.12
CA ARG A 316 2.01 -13.89 -4.68
C ARG A 316 0.84 -14.61 -4.02
N LYS A 317 0.94 -15.93 -3.84
CA LYS A 317 -0.10 -16.71 -3.16
C LYS A 317 -0.28 -16.23 -1.73
N ARG A 318 0.79 -16.02 -0.96
CA ARG A 318 0.75 -15.49 0.41
C ARG A 318 0.07 -14.13 0.49
N LEU A 319 0.45 -13.20 -0.39
CA LEU A 319 -0.17 -11.88 -0.46
C LEU A 319 -1.65 -11.98 -0.83
N GLN A 320 -2.02 -12.85 -1.78
CA GLN A 320 -3.43 -13.07 -2.12
C GLN A 320 -4.23 -13.59 -0.93
N THR A 321 -3.72 -14.58 -0.18
CA THR A 321 -4.40 -15.06 1.03
C THR A 321 -4.56 -13.96 2.07
N GLN A 322 -3.55 -13.10 2.24
CA GLN A 322 -3.62 -11.97 3.18
C GLN A 322 -4.67 -10.94 2.75
N VAL A 323 -4.71 -10.58 1.46
CA VAL A 323 -5.70 -9.66 0.90
C VAL A 323 -7.11 -10.24 1.01
N ASP A 324 -7.30 -11.51 0.68
CA ASP A 324 -8.60 -12.19 0.81
C ASP A 324 -9.08 -12.21 2.27
N LEU A 325 -8.18 -12.43 3.23
CA LEU A 325 -8.49 -12.40 4.65
C LEU A 325 -8.90 -10.99 5.10
N GLN A 326 -8.18 -9.96 4.68
CA GLN A 326 -8.52 -8.56 4.95
C GLN A 326 -9.87 -8.17 4.33
N ALA A 327 -10.15 -8.60 3.10
CA ALA A 327 -11.43 -8.38 2.46
C ALA A 327 -12.57 -9.06 3.23
N ARG A 328 -12.38 -10.30 3.68
CA ARG A 328 -13.36 -11.00 4.54
C ARG A 328 -13.64 -10.23 5.83
N PHE A 329 -12.60 -9.81 6.55
CA PHE A 329 -12.77 -9.01 7.76
C PHE A 329 -13.47 -7.68 7.48
N SER A 330 -13.15 -7.00 6.38
CA SER A 330 -13.84 -5.78 5.98
C SER A 330 -15.33 -6.04 5.73
N THR A 331 -15.68 -7.14 5.05
CA THR A 331 -17.09 -7.48 4.80
C THR A 331 -17.84 -7.87 6.08
N GLU A 332 -17.18 -8.56 7.02
CA GLU A 332 -17.76 -8.90 8.33
C GLU A 332 -17.99 -7.64 9.16
N LEU A 333 -17.02 -6.72 9.17
CA LEU A 333 -17.14 -5.44 9.87
C LEU A 333 -18.29 -4.60 9.32
N GLU A 334 -18.44 -4.51 8.00
CA GLU A 334 -19.56 -3.78 7.38
C GLU A 334 -20.92 -4.44 7.69
N ARG A 335 -20.99 -5.77 7.74
CA ARG A 335 -22.20 -6.49 8.18
C ARG A 335 -22.53 -6.20 9.65
N GLU A 336 -21.53 -6.21 10.53
CA GLU A 336 -21.71 -5.90 11.95
C GLU A 336 -22.19 -4.46 12.16
N LYS A 337 -21.59 -3.50 11.44
CA LYS A 337 -22.07 -2.09 11.44
C LYS A 337 -23.53 -1.99 11.02
N LEU A 338 -23.92 -2.69 9.95
CA LEU A 338 -25.31 -2.68 9.48
C LEU A 338 -26.27 -3.28 10.53
N ILE A 339 -25.90 -4.40 11.16
CA ILE A 339 -26.69 -5.01 12.23
C ILE A 339 -26.82 -4.05 13.42
N ARG A 340 -25.71 -3.40 13.80
CA ARG A 340 -25.71 -2.42 14.89
C ARG A 340 -26.59 -1.23 14.57
N GLN A 341 -26.52 -0.69 13.35
CA GLN A 341 -27.39 0.40 12.91
C GLN A 341 -28.87 -0.01 12.96
N GLN A 342 -29.21 -1.21 12.46
CA GLN A 342 -30.58 -1.75 12.55
C GLN A 342 -31.04 -1.90 14.01
N MET A 343 -30.16 -2.35 14.90
CA MET A 343 -30.45 -2.47 16.33
C MET A 343 -30.65 -1.10 16.97
N GLU A 344 -29.81 -0.11 16.65
CA GLU A 344 -29.95 1.28 17.12
C GLU A 344 -31.27 1.90 16.63
N GLU A 345 -31.67 1.67 15.38
CA GLU A 345 -32.98 2.08 14.86
C GLU A 345 -34.13 1.41 15.61
N GLN A 346 -34.06 0.09 15.86
CA GLN A 346 -35.07 -0.61 16.65
C GLN A 346 -35.15 -0.10 18.09
N VAL A 347 -34.01 0.20 18.72
CA VAL A 347 -33.96 0.78 20.07
C VAL A 347 -34.56 2.18 20.07
N ALA A 348 -34.26 3.01 19.06
CA ALA A 348 -34.82 4.35 18.91
C ALA A 348 -36.34 4.33 18.67
N GLN A 349 -36.83 3.37 17.89
CA GLN A 349 -38.27 3.15 17.70
C GLN A 349 -38.93 2.79 19.04
N LYS A 350 -38.38 1.79 19.76
CA LYS A 350 -38.89 1.39 21.07
C LYS A 350 -38.81 2.50 22.12
N SER A 351 -37.78 3.33 22.10
CA SER A 351 -37.68 4.48 23.01
C SER A 351 -38.71 5.54 22.69
N SER A 352 -38.99 5.82 21.41
CA SER A 352 -40.05 6.75 21.01
C SER A 352 -41.43 6.23 21.40
N GLU A 353 -41.70 4.94 21.20
CA GLU A 353 -42.94 4.30 21.68
C GLU A 353 -43.06 4.43 23.21
N LEU A 354 -41.99 4.15 23.95
CA LEU A 354 -41.98 4.28 25.41
C LEU A 354 -42.25 5.73 25.86
N GLU A 355 -41.68 6.73 25.18
CA GLU A 355 -41.96 8.14 25.45
C GLU A 355 -43.44 8.48 25.24
N GLN A 356 -44.06 7.97 24.16
CA GLN A 356 -45.49 8.14 23.92
C GLN A 356 -46.33 7.47 25.02
N TYR A 357 -45.95 6.26 25.44
CA TYR A 357 -46.62 5.59 26.57
C TYR A 357 -46.50 6.40 27.87
N LEU A 358 -45.31 6.91 28.18
CA LEU A 358 -45.10 7.75 29.37
C LEU A 358 -45.89 9.05 29.30
N GLN A 359 -45.97 9.68 28.13
CA GLN A 359 -46.78 10.87 27.93
C GLN A 359 -48.26 10.57 28.17
N ARG A 360 -48.75 9.42 27.68
CA ARG A 360 -50.13 9.01 27.90
C ARG A 360 -50.44 8.72 29.37
N VAL A 361 -49.49 8.13 30.10
CA VAL A 361 -49.61 7.91 31.55
C VAL A 361 -49.69 9.25 32.27
N ARG A 362 -48.82 10.22 31.95
CA ARG A 362 -48.88 11.56 32.54
C ARG A 362 -50.20 12.27 32.27
N GLU A 363 -50.72 12.19 31.05
CA GLU A 363 -52.04 12.74 30.71
C GLU A 363 -53.16 12.10 31.55
N LEU A 364 -53.10 10.78 31.77
CA LEU A 364 -54.05 10.06 32.61
C LEU A 364 -53.91 10.46 34.09
N GLU A 365 -52.68 10.61 34.59
CA GLU A 365 -52.41 11.10 35.95
C GLU A 365 -52.95 12.53 36.15
N ASP A 366 -52.72 13.43 35.20
CA ASP A 366 -53.25 14.80 35.21
C ASP A 366 -54.79 14.82 35.18
N MET A 367 -55.41 13.97 34.37
CA MET A 367 -56.87 13.82 34.37
C MET A 367 -57.39 13.28 35.69
N TYR A 368 -56.69 12.31 36.29
CA TYR A 368 -57.06 11.75 37.59
C TYR A 368 -56.96 12.81 38.70
N LEU A 369 -55.91 13.62 38.71
CA LEU A 369 -55.75 14.76 39.62
C LEU A 369 -56.88 15.77 39.47
N LYS A 370 -57.21 16.17 38.23
CA LYS A 370 -58.33 17.09 37.96
C LYS A 370 -59.68 16.53 38.40
N LEU A 371 -59.89 15.22 38.22
CA LEU A 371 -61.11 14.55 38.66
C LEU A 371 -61.21 14.53 40.19
N GLN A 372 -60.07 14.31 40.87
CA GLN A 372 -60.00 14.33 42.32
C GLN A 372 -60.27 15.74 42.88
N GLU A 373 -59.69 16.78 42.28
CA GLU A 373 -59.95 18.18 42.63
C GLU A 373 -61.42 18.54 42.43
N ALA A 374 -62.02 18.17 41.29
CA ALA A 374 -63.44 18.40 41.04
C ALA A 374 -64.37 17.66 42.02
N LEU A 375 -63.96 16.46 42.47
CA LEU A 375 -64.69 15.71 43.49
C LEU A 375 -64.59 16.38 44.88
N GLU A 376 -63.42 16.91 45.23
CA GLU A 376 -63.21 17.68 46.45
C GLU A 376 -64.03 18.98 46.45
N ASP A 377 -64.10 19.68 45.31
CA ASP A 377 -64.96 20.84 45.10
C ASP A 377 -66.45 20.50 45.25
N GLU A 378 -66.93 19.39 44.68
CA GLU A 378 -68.33 18.96 44.84
C GLU A 378 -68.66 18.61 46.30
N ARG A 379 -67.72 17.95 47.01
CA ARG A 379 -67.86 17.67 48.44
C ARG A 379 -67.91 18.96 49.26
N GLN A 380 -67.05 19.93 48.97
CA GLN A 380 -67.04 21.22 49.64
C GLN A 380 -68.34 22.00 49.37
N ALA A 381 -68.79 22.06 48.12
CA ALA A 381 -70.05 22.70 47.75
C ALA A 381 -71.26 22.07 48.46
N ARG A 382 -71.31 20.74 48.58
CA ARG A 382 -72.36 20.07 49.37
C ARG A 382 -72.29 20.41 50.86
N GLN A 383 -71.08 20.47 51.43
CA GLN A 383 -70.90 20.84 52.83
C GLN A 383 -71.37 22.27 53.06
N ASP A 384 -71.01 23.19 52.17
CA ASP A 384 -71.43 24.59 52.21
C ASP A 384 -72.96 24.72 52.07
N GLU A 385 -73.59 24.01 51.12
CA GLU A 385 -75.06 23.93 51.03
C GLU A 385 -75.70 23.43 52.33
N GLU A 386 -75.13 22.40 52.98
CA GLU A 386 -75.65 21.88 54.24
C GLU A 386 -75.54 22.92 55.37
N THR A 387 -74.43 23.67 55.42
CA THR A 387 -74.28 24.77 56.41
C THR A 387 -75.30 25.88 56.17
N VAL A 388 -75.55 26.26 54.92
CA VAL A 388 -76.57 27.27 54.56
C VAL A 388 -77.96 26.77 54.95
N ARG A 389 -78.31 25.49 54.69
CA ARG A 389 -79.59 24.90 55.12
C ARG A 389 -79.75 24.92 56.65
N LYS A 390 -78.69 24.59 57.41
CA LYS A 390 -78.69 24.65 58.88
C LYS A 390 -78.89 26.08 59.39
N LEU A 391 -78.20 27.06 58.81
CA LEU A 391 -78.37 28.48 59.14
C LEU A 391 -79.79 28.97 58.80
N GLN A 392 -80.33 28.58 57.65
CA GLN A 392 -81.70 28.92 57.25
C GLN A 392 -82.75 28.33 58.20
N ALA A 393 -82.58 27.08 58.64
CA ALA A 393 -83.46 26.45 59.62
C ALA A 393 -83.44 27.19 60.97
N ARG A 394 -82.25 27.57 61.46
CA ARG A 394 -82.10 28.35 62.69
C ARG A 394 -82.78 29.72 62.61
N LEU A 395 -82.58 30.44 61.50
CA LEU A 395 -83.24 31.73 61.28
C LEU A 395 -84.76 31.58 61.22
N LEU A 396 -85.27 30.53 60.56
CA LEU A 396 -86.71 30.24 60.54
C LEU A 396 -87.26 29.93 61.95
N GLU A 397 -86.52 29.20 62.77
CA GLU A 397 -86.90 28.89 64.15
C GLU A 397 -86.93 30.15 65.02
N GLU A 398 -85.91 31.02 64.90
CA GLU A 398 -85.86 32.33 65.56
C GLU A 398 -87.05 33.22 65.13
N GLU A 399 -87.36 33.29 63.83
CA GLU A 399 -88.50 34.05 63.32
C GLU A 399 -89.85 33.46 63.77
N SER A 400 -89.97 32.13 63.84
CA SER A 400 -91.19 31.47 64.35
C SER A 400 -91.42 31.74 65.84
N SER A 401 -90.34 31.78 66.63
CA SER A 401 -90.40 32.07 68.07
C SER A 401 -90.82 33.51 68.31
N LYS A 402 -90.24 34.47 67.57
CA LYS A 402 -90.67 35.88 67.63
C LYS A 402 -92.13 36.07 67.22
N ARG A 403 -92.62 35.34 66.21
CA ARG A 403 -94.04 35.38 65.82
C ARG A 403 -94.96 34.85 66.92
N ALA A 404 -94.60 33.75 67.57
CA ALA A 404 -95.38 33.21 68.68
C ALA A 404 -95.46 34.18 69.88
N GLU A 405 -94.36 34.88 70.19
CA GLU A 405 -94.35 35.94 71.22
C GLU A 405 -95.26 37.12 70.84
N LEU A 406 -95.23 37.56 69.57
CA LEU A 406 -96.11 38.62 69.07
C LEU A 406 -97.58 38.22 69.09
N GLU A 407 -97.91 36.98 68.71
CA GLU A 407 -99.28 36.45 68.77
C GLU A 407 -99.79 36.40 70.22
N LYS A 408 -98.93 36.04 71.18
CA LYS A 408 -99.29 36.06 72.60
C LYS A 408 -99.60 37.47 73.09
N TRP A 409 -98.76 38.45 72.78
CA TRP A 409 -98.99 39.86 73.09
C TRP A 409 -100.30 40.39 72.47
N HIS A 410 -100.55 40.04 71.21
CA HIS A 410 -101.77 40.44 70.52
C HIS A 410 -103.03 39.85 71.18
N LEU A 411 -102.97 38.58 71.62
CA LEU A 411 -104.08 37.93 72.32
C LEU A 411 -104.35 38.58 73.69
N GLU A 412 -103.30 38.89 74.46
CA GLU A 412 -103.40 39.61 75.73
C GLU A 412 -104.04 41.01 75.53
N GLN A 413 -103.64 41.72 74.47
CA GLN A 413 -104.21 43.02 74.12
C GLN A 413 -105.70 42.91 73.76
N GLN A 414 -106.11 41.91 72.98
CA GLN A 414 -107.52 41.69 72.64
C GLN A 414 -108.37 41.37 73.87
N GLN A 415 -107.84 40.60 74.83
CA GLN A 415 -108.55 40.30 76.07
C GLN A 415 -108.78 41.57 76.90
N ALA A 416 -107.77 42.43 77.02
CA ALA A 416 -107.88 43.71 77.73
C ALA A 416 -108.91 44.66 77.08
N ILE A 417 -109.00 44.69 75.75
CA ILE A 417 -110.02 45.48 75.04
C ILE A 417 -111.42 44.93 75.34
N ARG A 418 -111.62 43.61 75.30
CA ARG A 418 -112.93 42.99 75.61
C ARG A 418 -113.38 43.26 77.03
N THR A 419 -112.48 43.20 78.02
CA THR A 419 -112.84 43.49 79.42
C THR A 419 -113.22 44.96 79.61
N THR A 420 -112.48 45.89 78.98
CA THR A 420 -112.79 47.33 79.05
C THR A 420 -114.09 47.70 78.33
N GLU A 421 -114.39 47.07 77.19
CA GLU A 421 -115.68 47.25 76.49
C GLU A 421 -116.87 46.73 77.32
N ALA A 422 -116.72 45.59 78.00
CA ALA A 422 -117.75 45.04 78.88
C ALA A 422 -118.02 45.93 80.10
N GLU A 423 -116.97 46.45 80.76
CA GLU A 423 -117.11 47.42 81.85
C GLU A 423 -117.84 48.69 81.40
N LYS A 424 -117.55 49.18 80.19
CA LYS A 424 -118.21 50.36 79.62
C LYS A 424 -119.71 50.11 79.37
N GLN A 425 -120.09 48.94 78.86
CA GLN A 425 -121.50 48.58 78.66
C GLN A 425 -122.26 48.52 79.99
N GLU A 426 -121.66 47.96 81.04
CA GLU A 426 -122.26 47.90 82.37
C GLU A 426 -122.51 49.31 82.95
N LEU A 427 -121.54 50.21 82.79
CA LEU A 427 -121.69 51.62 83.22
C LEU A 427 -122.76 52.38 82.43
N GLU A 428 -122.89 52.14 81.11
CA GLU A 428 -123.93 52.77 80.30
C GLU A 428 -125.33 52.27 80.71
N ASN A 429 -125.50 50.98 80.98
CA ASN A 429 -126.74 50.42 81.51
C ASN A 429 -127.12 51.06 82.86
N GLN A 430 -126.15 51.23 83.76
CA GLN A 430 -126.37 51.91 85.04
C GLN A 430 -126.77 53.38 84.86
N ARG A 431 -126.22 54.07 83.85
CA ARG A 431 -126.57 55.45 83.52
C ARG A 431 -128.01 55.55 83.01
N VAL A 432 -128.42 54.67 82.11
CA VAL A 432 -129.78 54.64 81.55
C VAL A 432 -130.83 54.41 82.63
N ILE A 433 -130.59 53.48 83.57
CA ILE A 433 -131.50 53.21 84.70
C ILE A 433 -131.65 54.44 85.60
N LYS A 434 -130.55 55.13 85.90
CA LYS A 434 -130.58 56.37 86.70
C LYS A 434 -131.30 57.51 85.98
N GLU A 435 -131.18 57.59 84.66
CA GLU A 435 -131.83 58.61 83.83
C GLU A 435 -133.35 58.38 83.75
N GLN A 436 -133.80 57.13 83.63
CA GLN A 436 -135.22 56.76 83.73
C GLN A 436 -135.82 57.10 85.09
N ALA A 437 -135.12 56.78 86.19
CA ALA A 437 -135.57 57.12 87.55
C ALA A 437 -135.63 58.65 87.78
N LEU A 438 -134.72 59.41 87.15
CA LEU A 438 -134.73 60.88 87.21
C LEU A 438 -135.94 61.45 86.47
N GLN A 439 -136.30 60.90 85.31
CA GLN A 439 -137.47 61.33 84.53
C GLN A 439 -138.78 61.05 85.26
N GLU A 440 -138.94 59.88 85.89
CA GLU A 440 -140.11 59.57 86.73
C GLU A 440 -140.26 60.56 87.90
N ALA A 441 -139.16 60.93 88.56
CA ALA A 441 -139.18 61.91 89.65
C ALA A 441 -139.55 63.33 89.19
N VAL A 442 -139.14 63.72 87.97
CA VAL A 442 -139.49 65.01 87.36
C VAL A 442 -140.98 65.07 87.01
N GLU A 443 -141.55 63.99 86.46
CA GLU A 443 -142.99 63.91 86.17
C GLU A 443 -143.83 63.99 87.46
N GLN A 444 -143.41 63.30 88.54
CA GLN A 444 -144.08 63.40 89.85
C GLN A 444 -144.06 64.82 90.41
N LEU A 445 -142.95 65.55 90.25
CA LEU A 445 -142.82 66.94 90.69
C LEU A 445 -143.73 67.89 89.89
N GLN A 446 -143.84 67.69 88.58
CA GLN A 446 -144.73 68.47 87.72
C GLN A 446 -146.21 68.24 88.05
N GLN A 447 -146.58 67.01 88.40
CA GLN A 447 -147.94 66.66 88.82
C GLN A 447 -148.32 67.37 90.13
N LEU A 448 -147.42 67.37 91.11
CA LEU A 448 -147.61 68.06 92.40
C LEU A 448 -147.66 69.59 92.25
N GLU A 449 -146.88 70.17 91.33
CA GLU A 449 -146.96 71.61 91.03
C GLU A 449 -148.30 72.00 90.39
N LEU A 450 -148.85 71.15 89.52
CA LEU A 450 -150.15 71.36 88.89
C LEU A 450 -151.28 71.27 89.91
N GLU A 451 -151.25 70.27 90.79
CA GLU A 451 -152.20 70.12 91.90
C GLU A 451 -152.14 71.32 92.86
N ARG A 452 -150.93 71.83 93.17
CA ARG A 452 -150.76 73.03 93.99
C ARG A 452 -151.35 74.28 93.33
N LYS A 453 -151.16 74.46 92.02
CA LYS A 453 -151.75 75.59 91.26
C LYS A 453 -153.28 75.52 91.26
N GLN A 454 -153.84 74.34 91.03
CA GLN A 454 -155.29 74.12 91.05
C GLN A 454 -155.88 74.33 92.46
N ALA A 455 -155.18 73.91 93.51
CA ALA A 455 -155.58 74.16 94.90
C ALA A 455 -155.56 75.65 95.25
N LEU A 456 -154.59 76.42 94.74
CA LEU A 456 -154.51 77.87 94.93
C LEU A 456 -155.62 78.63 94.18
N GLU A 457 -155.95 78.22 92.96
CA GLU A 457 -157.08 78.78 92.19
C GLU A 457 -158.44 78.47 92.84
N GLN A 458 -158.61 77.27 93.38
CA GLN A 458 -159.81 76.91 94.15
C GLN A 458 -159.91 77.74 95.44
N TYR A 459 -158.79 78.00 96.12
CA TYR A 459 -158.76 78.85 97.32
C TYR A 459 -159.12 80.32 97.01
N GLU A 460 -158.59 80.89 95.92
CA GLU A 460 -158.98 82.24 95.47
C GLU A 460 -160.44 82.33 95.04
N GLY A 461 -160.96 81.29 94.37
CA GLY A 461 -162.35 81.21 93.95
C GLY A 461 -163.33 81.13 95.12
N VAL A 462 -162.97 80.40 96.19
CA VAL A 462 -163.76 80.35 97.43
C VAL A 462 -163.69 81.68 98.17
N LYS A 463 -162.52 82.34 98.21
CA LYS A 463 -162.35 83.67 98.83
C LYS A 463 -163.24 84.74 98.17
N LYS A 464 -163.28 84.79 96.83
CA LYS A 464 -164.16 85.70 96.06
C LYS A 464 -165.65 85.36 96.20
N LYS A 465 -166.02 84.07 96.33
CA LYS A 465 -167.40 83.66 96.59
C LYS A 465 -167.84 83.98 98.03
N LEU A 466 -166.93 83.98 99.00
CA LEU A 466 -167.20 84.39 100.39
C LEU A 466 -167.48 85.90 100.49
N GLU A 467 -166.76 86.73 99.72
CA GLU A 467 -166.97 88.19 99.64
C GLU A 467 -168.27 88.58 98.89
N LEU A 468 -168.75 87.75 97.96
CA LEU A 468 -170.01 87.97 97.25
C LEU A 468 -171.25 87.46 98.00
N ALA A 469 -171.10 86.53 98.94
CA ALA A 469 -172.20 85.99 99.74
C ALA A 469 -172.59 86.88 100.94
N THR A 470 -171.73 87.81 101.37
CA THR A 470 -172.04 88.78 102.44
C THR A 470 -172.92 89.94 101.97
N ASN A 471 -173.01 90.19 100.66
CA ASN A 471 -173.85 91.24 100.10
C ASN A 471 -175.31 90.84 99.79
N LYS A 472 -175.77 89.62 100.14
CA LYS A 472 -177.10 89.17 99.70
C LYS A 472 -178.07 88.47 100.64
N THR A 473 -177.82 88.32 101.95
CA THR A 473 -178.87 87.70 102.79
C THR A 473 -179.12 88.39 104.12
N LYS A 474 -180.03 89.37 104.01
CA LYS A 474 -180.69 90.12 105.06
C LYS A 474 -182.08 89.54 105.42
N SER A 475 -182.44 88.30 105.07
CA SER A 475 -183.83 87.85 105.25
C SER A 475 -183.99 86.33 105.23
N TRP A 476 -183.94 85.68 106.41
CA TRP A 476 -184.65 84.43 106.75
C TRP A 476 -184.37 83.90 108.17
N LYS A 477 -184.10 84.74 109.18
CA LYS A 477 -183.92 84.24 110.57
C LYS A 477 -183.98 85.33 111.66
N ASP A 478 -184.73 86.42 111.46
CA ASP A 478 -185.84 86.64 112.39
C ASP A 478 -186.98 85.65 112.19
N LYS A 479 -187.37 85.02 113.31
CA LYS A 479 -188.55 84.14 113.53
C LYS A 479 -188.39 82.72 112.97
N VAL A 480 -188.23 81.67 113.76
CA VAL A 480 -188.58 81.43 115.16
C VAL A 480 -187.49 80.50 115.68
N ALA A 481 -186.55 81.00 116.48
CA ALA A 481 -186.70 81.43 117.87
C ALA A 481 -186.77 80.25 118.82
N GLN A 482 -186.23 80.51 120.02
CA GLN A 482 -186.60 79.78 121.22
C GLN A 482 -186.20 78.30 121.16
N HIS A 483 -184.96 78.03 121.55
CA HIS A 483 -184.64 77.30 122.77
C HIS A 483 -183.10 77.25 122.78
N GLU A 484 -182.51 78.14 123.57
CA GLU A 484 -181.92 77.73 124.85
C GLU A 484 -180.67 76.91 124.55
N GLY A 485 -179.55 77.54 124.26
CA GLY A 485 -179.00 78.58 125.10
C GLY A 485 -177.87 77.97 125.91
N LEU A 486 -177.01 78.88 126.33
CA LEU A 486 -176.03 78.68 127.37
C LEU A 486 -174.85 77.78 126.97
N ILE A 487 -173.75 78.17 127.61
CA ILE A 487 -172.50 77.44 127.73
C ILE A 487 -171.59 77.72 126.52
N ARG A 488 -170.98 78.91 126.52
CA ARG A 488 -169.78 79.27 127.30
C ARG A 488 -168.54 78.60 126.71
N LEU A 489 -167.63 79.48 126.27
CA LEU A 489 -166.34 79.75 126.90
C LEU A 489 -165.33 78.59 126.96
N ILE A 490 -164.06 79.02 126.90
CA ILE A 490 -162.83 78.36 127.36
C ILE A 490 -162.10 77.77 126.14
N GLU A 491 -161.04 78.41 125.62
CA GLU A 491 -159.67 78.42 126.18
C GLU A 491 -159.18 77.02 126.60
N PRO A 492 -157.93 76.81 127.02
CA PRO A 492 -156.65 77.31 126.51
C PRO A 492 -155.73 76.11 126.18
N GLY A 493 -154.55 76.38 125.63
CA GLY A 493 -153.50 75.37 125.50
C GLY A 493 -152.12 75.99 125.38
N SER A 494 -151.76 76.81 126.37
CA SER A 494 -150.40 77.32 126.58
C SER A 494 -149.42 76.18 126.89
N LYS A 495 -148.11 76.48 126.76
CA LYS A 495 -146.91 75.79 127.33
C LYS A 495 -146.10 74.97 126.29
N ASN A 496 -144.78 75.13 126.10
CA ASN A 496 -143.74 75.67 126.98
C ASN A 496 -142.43 76.08 126.24
N PRO A 497 -141.55 76.87 126.90
CA PRO A 497 -140.21 77.32 126.46
C PRO A 497 -139.08 76.36 126.93
N HIS A 498 -137.76 76.70 126.78
CA HIS A 498 -136.53 76.30 127.56
C HIS A 498 -135.28 75.95 126.69
N LEU A 499 -133.98 76.18 127.02
CA LEU A 499 -133.23 76.93 128.07
C LEU A 499 -131.72 77.06 127.69
N ILE A 500 -131.11 78.26 127.70
CA ILE A 500 -129.78 78.62 127.13
C ILE A 500 -128.60 78.61 128.14
N THR A 501 -127.39 78.24 127.67
CA THR A 501 -126.06 78.55 128.32
C THR A 501 -125.24 79.53 127.45
N ASN A 502 -123.98 79.84 127.77
CA ASN A 502 -123.08 80.68 126.96
C ASN A 502 -122.76 80.16 125.53
N TRP A 503 -123.41 79.06 125.12
CA TRP A 503 -123.54 78.55 123.75
C TRP A 503 -125.00 78.14 123.35
N GLY A 504 -126.08 78.45 124.09
CA GLY A 504 -127.48 78.26 123.58
C GLY A 504 -128.33 77.10 124.16
N PRO A 505 -129.58 76.84 123.66
CA PRO A 505 -130.71 76.23 124.38
C PRO A 505 -130.72 74.69 124.52
N ALA A 506 -131.25 74.09 125.60
CA ALA A 506 -131.27 72.64 125.88
C ALA A 506 -132.68 72.04 126.11
N ALA A 507 -132.88 70.76 125.72
CA ALA A 507 -134.14 69.99 125.73
C ALA A 507 -134.07 68.71 126.61
N PHE A 508 -133.37 68.79 127.74
CA PHE A 508 -133.42 67.79 128.81
C PHE A 508 -134.17 68.39 130.02
N THR A 509 -134.73 67.54 130.89
CA THR A 509 -135.64 67.94 131.97
C THR A 509 -135.01 67.83 133.36
N GLN A 510 -135.65 68.47 134.36
CA GLN A 510 -135.31 68.34 135.78
C GLN A 510 -135.30 66.86 136.27
N ALA A 511 -136.04 65.94 135.62
CA ALA A 511 -136.07 64.52 135.99
C ALA A 511 -134.88 63.65 135.43
N GLU A 512 -134.24 64.03 134.31
CA GLU A 512 -133.06 63.30 133.74
C GLU A 512 -131.70 63.85 134.22
N LEU A 513 -131.64 65.13 134.61
CA LEU A 513 -130.48 65.70 135.31
C LEU A 513 -130.25 65.00 136.67
N GLU A 514 -131.33 64.60 137.36
CA GLU A 514 -131.29 63.94 138.67
C GLU A 514 -130.78 62.47 138.65
N GLU A 515 -130.91 61.72 137.54
CA GLU A 515 -130.38 60.35 137.45
C GLU A 515 -128.86 60.32 137.18
N ARG A 516 -128.33 61.36 136.49
CA ARG A 516 -126.89 61.49 136.18
C ARG A 516 -126.06 62.04 137.32
N GLU A 517 -126.65 62.78 138.24
CA GLU A 517 -125.98 63.16 139.49
C GLU A 517 -125.76 61.96 140.43
N LYS A 518 -126.48 60.84 140.28
CA LYS A 518 -126.12 59.59 141.00
C LYS A 518 -124.78 59.01 140.56
N SER A 519 -124.28 59.41 139.38
CA SER A 519 -122.89 59.15 138.98
C SER A 519 -121.84 59.86 139.85
N TRP A 520 -122.16 60.86 140.70
CA TRP A 520 -121.22 61.37 141.73
C TRP A 520 -120.94 60.36 142.88
N LYS A 521 -121.70 59.24 142.99
CA LYS A 521 -121.60 58.19 144.02
C LYS A 521 -121.53 56.74 143.50
N GLY A 522 -121.34 56.51 142.20
CA GLY A 522 -120.76 55.26 141.71
C GLY A 522 -119.27 55.12 142.05
N LYS A 523 -118.68 56.04 142.84
CA LYS A 523 -117.30 56.09 143.35
C LYS A 523 -116.26 56.16 142.19
N LYS A 524 -115.03 56.66 142.31
CA LYS A 524 -114.04 56.64 143.41
C LYS A 524 -113.79 55.26 144.05
N THR A 525 -114.22 54.16 143.39
CA THR A 525 -113.78 52.75 143.53
C THR A 525 -114.15 52.12 142.19
N THR A 526 -113.42 52.38 141.13
CA THR A 526 -111.97 52.32 140.94
C THR A 526 -111.64 53.34 139.83
N GLU A 527 -110.79 54.35 139.94
CA GLU A 527 -109.56 54.57 140.71
C GLU A 527 -109.49 56.03 141.20
#